data_AF-A0A3S4IC36-F1
#
_entry.id   AF-A0A3S4IC36-F1
#
_cell.length_a   1.000
_cell.length_b   1.000
_cell.length_c   1.000
_cell.angle_alpha   90.00
_cell.angle_beta   90.00
_cell.angle_gamma   90.00
#
_symmetry.space_group_name_H-M   'P 1'
#
loop_
_entity.id
_entity.type
_entity.pdbx_description
1 polymer ?
#
loop_
_entity_poly.entity_id
_entity_poly.type
_entity_poly.pdbx_seq_one_letter_code
_entity_poly.pdbx_strand_id
1 'polypeptide(L)'
;MLFLFKSKNNLRQKNNYNEFIQFCRYQLSGLTQTQDWEQYVWKGYVTFRKIGVGHKVFNSKDAMHEDFLDFAKAYIRYQHSLKPLKNYGAIMMALRCLEQALLQVLSNALIYNVTAVVFDEAMQIGSRYFEGNVLAQCGIQLEKLSKFLCEHNLIKLGYISWKNHVRQKVKKQLSS
;
A
#
# COMPACT_ATOMS: atom_id res chain seq x y z
N MET A 1 31.93 -4.92 17.38
CA MET A 1 30.65 -4.24 17.68
C MET A 1 30.43 -3.19 16.61
N LEU A 2 29.57 -3.46 15.62
CA LEU A 2 29.29 -2.53 14.52
C LEU A 2 28.25 -1.51 14.99
N PHE A 3 28.69 -0.28 15.29
CA PHE A 3 27.79 0.84 15.47
C PHE A 3 27.26 1.28 14.11
N LEU A 4 26.07 0.78 13.75
CA LEU A 4 25.38 1.18 12.53
C LEU A 4 24.85 2.62 12.73
N PHE A 5 25.53 3.61 12.17
CA PHE A 5 25.08 5.01 12.20
C PHE A 5 23.77 5.14 11.39
N LYS A 6 22.61 5.11 12.06
CA LYS A 6 21.33 5.46 11.45
C LYS A 6 21.22 6.98 11.38
N SER A 7 21.28 7.53 10.16
CA SER A 7 21.04 8.96 9.90
C SER A 7 19.76 9.45 10.60
N LYS A 8 19.80 10.65 11.21
CA LYS A 8 18.68 11.30 11.92
C LYS A 8 17.38 11.34 11.10
N ASN A 9 17.50 11.40 9.78
CA ASN A 9 16.35 11.33 8.88
C ASN A 9 15.56 10.04 9.08
N ASN A 10 16.22 8.88 9.09
CA ASN A 10 15.57 7.57 9.26
C ASN A 10 14.75 7.48 10.57
N LEU A 11 15.20 8.16 11.62
CA LEU A 11 14.50 8.22 12.91
C LEU A 11 13.20 9.03 12.79
N ARG A 12 13.25 10.16 12.08
CA ARG A 12 12.09 11.04 11.83
C ARG A 12 11.02 10.34 10.99
N GLN A 13 11.39 9.60 9.94
CA GLN A 13 10.39 8.88 9.13
C GLN A 13 9.73 7.74 9.90
N LYS A 14 10.49 7.02 10.73
CA LYS A 14 9.91 5.98 11.58
C LYS A 14 8.92 6.59 12.59
N ASN A 15 9.25 7.75 13.16
CA ASN A 15 8.34 8.47 14.06
C ASN A 15 7.08 8.96 13.35
N ASN A 16 7.22 9.62 12.20
CA ASN A 16 6.07 10.05 11.38
C ASN A 16 5.17 8.87 11.01
N TYR A 17 5.76 7.74 10.63
CA TYR A 17 5.03 6.51 10.36
C TYR A 17 4.24 6.05 11.58
N ASN A 18 4.90 5.94 12.74
CA ASN A 18 4.23 5.52 13.98
C ASN A 18 3.10 6.47 14.39
N GLU A 19 3.31 7.78 14.29
CA GLU A 19 2.29 8.80 14.55
C GLU A 19 1.10 8.65 13.59
N PHE A 20 1.37 8.41 12.31
CA PHE A 20 0.33 8.15 11.31
C PHE A 20 -0.49 6.88 11.64
N ILE A 21 0.16 5.80 12.05
CA ILE A 21 -0.52 4.57 12.48
C ILE A 21 -1.40 4.85 13.70
N GLN A 22 -0.87 5.53 14.72
CA GLN A 22 -1.61 5.87 15.94
C GLN A 22 -2.81 6.77 15.64
N PHE A 23 -2.63 7.79 14.81
CA PHE A 23 -3.69 8.67 14.32
C PHE A 23 -4.82 7.86 13.67
N CYS A 24 -4.47 7.00 12.71
CA CYS A 24 -5.48 6.21 11.99
C CYS A 24 -6.17 5.17 12.87
N ARG A 25 -5.46 4.61 13.84
CA ARG A 25 -5.98 3.57 14.74
C ARG A 25 -6.93 4.13 15.79
N TYR A 26 -6.55 5.24 16.42
CA TYR A 26 -7.24 5.74 17.62
C TYR A 26 -8.07 7.00 17.39
N GLN A 27 -7.74 7.84 16.40
CA GLN A 27 -8.41 9.14 16.21
C GLN A 27 -9.44 9.14 15.08
N LEU A 28 -9.30 8.26 14.07
CA LEU A 28 -10.29 8.13 12.99
C LEU A 28 -11.47 7.25 13.40
N SER A 29 -12.70 7.75 13.28
CA SER A 29 -13.93 6.99 13.48
C SER A 29 -14.52 6.47 12.16
N GLY A 30 -15.37 5.44 12.22
CA GLY A 30 -16.37 5.16 11.17
C GLY A 30 -16.17 3.95 10.26
N LEU A 31 -14.97 3.35 10.14
CA LEU A 31 -14.79 2.16 9.30
C LEU A 31 -14.96 0.84 10.09
N THR A 32 -14.21 0.70 11.18
CA THR A 32 -14.22 -0.47 12.06
C THR A 32 -13.99 0.00 13.50
N GLN A 33 -14.31 -0.83 14.48
CA GLN A 33 -13.95 -0.53 15.86
C GLN A 33 -12.43 -0.62 16.03
N THR A 34 -11.88 0.08 17.02
CA THR A 34 -10.43 0.02 17.32
C THR A 34 -9.98 -1.41 17.65
N GLN A 35 -10.87 -2.23 18.20
CA GLN A 35 -10.63 -3.64 18.52
C GLN A 35 -10.47 -4.51 17.26
N ASP A 36 -11.07 -4.11 16.14
CA ASP A 36 -10.91 -4.81 14.85
C ASP A 36 -9.51 -4.62 14.27
N TRP A 37 -8.71 -3.68 14.80
CA TRP A 37 -7.36 -3.41 14.29
C TRP A 37 -6.49 -4.66 14.28
N GLU A 38 -6.61 -5.56 15.25
CA GLU A 38 -5.79 -6.78 15.31
C GLU A 38 -6.24 -7.86 14.33
N GLN A 39 -7.42 -7.72 13.73
CA GLN A 39 -7.96 -8.69 12.79
C GLN A 39 -7.34 -8.55 11.39
N TYR A 40 -7.11 -9.67 10.72
CA TYR A 40 -6.74 -9.69 9.28
C TYR A 40 -7.95 -9.55 8.35
N VAL A 41 -9.16 -9.71 8.89
CA VAL A 41 -10.42 -9.65 8.15
C VAL A 41 -11.33 -8.63 8.81
N TRP A 42 -11.61 -7.54 8.09
CA TRP A 42 -12.64 -6.58 8.47
C TRP A 42 -13.91 -6.94 7.72
N LYS A 43 -14.82 -7.66 8.39
CA LYS A 43 -16.02 -8.24 7.80
C LYS A 43 -16.87 -7.16 7.12
N GLY A 44 -17.18 -7.36 5.83
CA GLY A 44 -17.92 -6.38 5.02
C GLY A 44 -17.08 -5.29 4.35
N TYR A 45 -15.78 -5.19 4.68
CA TYR A 45 -14.90 -4.15 4.16
C TYR A 45 -13.73 -4.71 3.35
N VAL A 46 -12.77 -5.37 4.03
CA VAL A 46 -11.50 -5.79 3.44
C VAL A 46 -10.93 -7.05 4.08
N THR A 47 -10.13 -7.78 3.30
CA THR A 47 -9.28 -8.89 3.79
C THR A 47 -7.83 -8.60 3.45
N PHE A 48 -6.99 -8.46 4.47
CA PHE A 48 -5.56 -8.18 4.35
C PHE A 48 -4.77 -9.46 4.06
N ARG A 49 -4.96 -9.99 2.85
CA ARG A 49 -4.23 -11.15 2.31
C ARG A 49 -3.23 -10.72 1.24
N LYS A 50 -2.19 -11.52 1.03
CA LYS A 50 -1.18 -11.38 -0.04
C LYS A 50 -1.79 -11.48 -1.44
N ILE A 51 -1.09 -10.98 -2.45
CA ILE A 51 -1.48 -11.20 -3.85
C ILE A 51 -1.38 -12.69 -4.23
N GLY A 52 -2.22 -13.15 -5.16
CA GLY A 52 -2.20 -14.54 -5.65
C GLY A 52 -2.88 -15.56 -4.74
N VAL A 53 -3.16 -15.22 -3.48
CA VAL A 53 -4.04 -16.01 -2.61
C VAL A 53 -5.49 -15.76 -3.06
N GLY A 54 -6.02 -16.66 -3.88
CA GLY A 54 -7.38 -16.56 -4.43
C GLY A 54 -8.50 -16.51 -3.37
N HIS A 55 -9.74 -16.77 -3.80
CA HIS A 55 -10.92 -16.74 -2.94
C HIS A 55 -11.10 -18.01 -2.08
N LYS A 56 -10.01 -18.49 -1.47
CA LYS A 56 -10.05 -19.61 -0.52
C LYS A 56 -10.42 -19.12 0.88
N VAL A 57 -10.75 -20.07 1.77
CA VAL A 57 -10.90 -19.81 3.20
C VAL A 57 -9.61 -19.14 3.72
N PHE A 58 -9.77 -18.02 4.43
CA PHE A 58 -8.64 -17.24 4.89
C PHE A 58 -7.80 -18.02 5.92
N ASN A 59 -6.49 -18.08 5.68
CA ASN A 59 -5.51 -18.62 6.62
C ASN A 59 -4.57 -17.48 7.06
N SER A 60 -4.15 -17.45 8.34
CA SER A 60 -3.19 -16.46 8.84
C SER A 60 -1.87 -16.47 8.07
N LYS A 61 -1.47 -17.61 7.50
CA LYS A 61 -0.27 -17.73 6.64
C LYS A 61 -0.37 -16.90 5.34
N ASP A 62 -1.60 -16.66 4.90
CA ASP A 62 -1.92 -15.88 3.70
C ASP A 62 -2.04 -14.38 3.97
N ALA A 63 -1.96 -13.97 5.24
CA ALA A 63 -2.01 -12.58 5.64
C ALA A 63 -0.85 -11.78 5.04
N MET A 64 -1.08 -10.49 4.82
CA MET A 64 0.00 -9.55 4.49
C MET A 64 1.10 -9.60 5.56
N HIS A 65 2.34 -9.34 5.14
CA HIS A 65 3.49 -9.24 6.01
C HIS A 65 3.24 -8.22 7.13
N GLU A 66 3.65 -8.56 8.36
CA GLU A 66 3.34 -7.78 9.57
C GLU A 66 3.83 -6.33 9.47
N ASP A 67 5.07 -6.13 8.99
CA ASP A 67 5.65 -4.79 8.73
C ASP A 67 4.83 -3.90 7.78
N PHE A 68 4.00 -4.48 6.91
CA PHE A 68 3.17 -3.74 5.96
C PHE A 68 1.70 -3.67 6.39
N LEU A 69 1.25 -4.64 7.20
CA LEU A 69 -0.15 -4.80 7.57
C LEU A 69 -0.72 -3.56 8.27
N ASP A 70 0.02 -2.98 9.22
CA ASP A 70 -0.41 -1.78 9.93
C ASP A 70 -0.56 -0.59 8.98
N PHE A 71 0.36 -0.46 8.00
CA PHE A 71 0.25 0.57 6.97
C PHE A 71 -1.01 0.37 6.12
N ALA A 72 -1.26 -0.86 5.66
CA ALA A 72 -2.44 -1.17 4.85
C ALA A 72 -3.75 -0.84 5.60
N LYS A 73 -3.83 -1.22 6.87
CA LYS A 73 -4.96 -0.89 7.77
C LYS A 73 -5.14 0.61 7.93
N ALA A 74 -4.06 1.34 8.24
CA ALA A 74 -4.07 2.79 8.41
C ALA A 74 -4.54 3.50 7.13
N TYR A 75 -3.99 3.10 5.98
CA TYR A 75 -4.33 3.70 4.70
C TYR A 75 -5.81 3.50 4.35
N ILE A 76 -6.36 2.29 4.55
CA ILE A 76 -7.78 2.02 4.30
C ILE A 76 -8.68 2.88 5.20
N ARG A 77 -8.37 2.98 6.50
CA ARG A 77 -9.14 3.83 7.43
C ARG A 77 -9.05 5.31 7.05
N TYR A 78 -7.87 5.79 6.68
CA TYR A 78 -7.67 7.17 6.24
C TYR A 78 -8.47 7.50 4.96
N GLN A 79 -8.43 6.61 3.96
CA GLN A 79 -9.21 6.81 2.74
C GLN A 79 -10.71 6.81 3.02
N HIS A 80 -11.19 5.93 3.92
CA HIS A 80 -12.58 5.91 4.32
C HIS A 80 -13.03 7.17 5.06
N SER A 81 -12.19 7.70 5.97
CA SER A 81 -12.53 8.91 6.73
C SER A 81 -12.60 10.15 5.84
N LEU A 82 -11.78 10.21 4.78
CA LEU A 82 -11.88 11.29 3.79
C LEU A 82 -13.15 11.17 2.96
N LYS A 83 -13.47 9.96 2.50
CA LYS A 83 -14.68 9.68 1.75
C LYS A 83 -15.07 8.22 1.91
N PRO A 84 -16.25 7.92 2.50
CA PRO A 84 -16.72 6.54 2.63
C PRO A 84 -16.72 5.82 1.28
N LEU A 85 -15.90 4.78 1.17
CA LEU A 85 -15.73 4.02 -0.06
C LEU A 85 -16.76 2.90 -0.13
N LYS A 86 -17.43 2.78 -1.28
CA LYS A 86 -18.34 1.66 -1.58
C LYS A 86 -17.60 0.36 -1.93
N ASN A 87 -16.35 0.46 -2.39
CA ASN A 87 -15.55 -0.69 -2.79
C ASN A 87 -14.06 -0.42 -2.53
N TYR A 88 -13.41 -1.32 -1.79
CA TYR A 88 -11.97 -1.26 -1.45
C TYR A 88 -11.10 -2.13 -2.36
N GLY A 89 -11.70 -2.89 -3.27
CA GLY A 89 -11.01 -3.88 -4.10
C GLY A 89 -9.84 -3.28 -4.88
N ALA A 90 -10.05 -2.13 -5.54
CA ALA A 90 -8.98 -1.45 -6.29
C ALA A 90 -7.82 -0.98 -5.40
N ILE A 91 -8.11 -0.49 -4.20
CA ILE A 91 -7.08 -0.08 -3.24
C ILE A 91 -6.32 -1.31 -2.73
N MET A 92 -7.05 -2.36 -2.35
CA MET A 92 -6.46 -3.61 -1.86
C MET A 92 -5.59 -4.28 -2.92
N MET A 93 -5.96 -4.23 -4.20
CA MET A 93 -5.10 -4.71 -5.28
C MET A 93 -3.76 -3.97 -5.29
N ALA A 94 -3.77 -2.64 -5.24
CA ALA A 94 -2.55 -1.85 -5.23
C ALA A 94 -1.70 -2.12 -3.97
N LEU A 95 -2.33 -2.21 -2.79
CA LEU A 95 -1.63 -2.55 -1.55
C LEU A 95 -0.96 -3.93 -1.62
N ARG A 96 -1.65 -4.93 -2.18
CA ARG A 96 -1.12 -6.29 -2.37
C ARG A 96 0.06 -6.34 -3.33
N CYS A 97 -0.03 -5.61 -4.45
CA CYS A 97 1.08 -5.48 -5.39
C CYS A 97 2.28 -4.80 -4.73
N LEU A 98 2.04 -3.74 -3.95
CA LEU A 98 3.09 -2.96 -3.30
C LEU A 98 3.82 -3.74 -2.21
N GLU A 99 3.08 -4.50 -1.38
CA GLU A 99 3.65 -5.41 -0.39
C GLU A 99 4.59 -6.42 -1.06
N GLN A 100 4.10 -7.12 -2.10
CA GLN A 100 4.88 -8.11 -2.83
C GLN A 100 6.13 -7.49 -3.48
N ALA A 101 6.02 -6.28 -4.02
CA ALA A 101 7.14 -5.55 -4.61
C ALA A 101 8.21 -5.16 -3.58
N LEU A 102 7.79 -4.68 -2.40
CA LEU A 102 8.72 -4.36 -1.30
C LEU A 102 9.53 -5.59 -0.89
N LEU A 103 8.85 -6.73 -0.73
CA LEU A 103 9.48 -8.00 -0.40
C LEU A 103 10.46 -8.46 -1.50
N GLN A 104 10.11 -8.31 -2.77
CA GLN A 104 10.97 -8.72 -3.89
C GLN A 104 12.19 -7.82 -4.09
N VAL A 105 12.02 -6.50 -3.97
CA VAL A 105 13.09 -5.53 -4.26
C VAL A 105 14.00 -5.29 -3.06
N LEU A 106 13.44 -5.28 -1.85
CA LEU A 106 14.15 -4.83 -0.64
C LEU A 106 14.25 -5.89 0.46
N SER A 107 13.65 -7.08 0.27
CA SER A 107 13.60 -8.15 1.28
C SER A 107 13.02 -7.70 2.65
N ASN A 108 12.22 -6.64 2.65
CA ASN A 108 11.46 -6.15 3.80
C ASN A 108 10.15 -5.53 3.31
N ALA A 109 9.14 -5.46 4.16
CA ALA A 109 7.83 -4.88 3.79
C ALA A 109 7.61 -3.48 4.40
N LEU A 110 8.69 -2.77 4.73
CA LEU A 110 8.62 -1.48 5.41
C LEU A 110 8.29 -0.36 4.41
N ILE A 111 7.10 0.22 4.54
CA ILE A 111 6.58 1.22 3.59
C ILE A 111 7.50 2.43 3.38
N TYR A 112 8.21 2.86 4.42
CA TYR A 112 9.07 4.04 4.36
C TYR A 112 10.34 3.84 3.52
N ASN A 113 10.65 2.61 3.10
CA ASN A 113 11.76 2.30 2.20
C ASN A 113 11.34 2.29 0.71
N VAL A 114 10.07 2.51 0.39
CA VAL A 114 9.57 2.44 -0.98
C VAL A 114 10.27 3.44 -1.89
N THR A 115 10.51 3.04 -3.13
CA THR A 115 11.16 3.84 -4.18
C THR A 115 10.37 3.75 -5.47
N ALA A 116 10.70 4.55 -6.49
CA ALA A 116 10.09 4.42 -7.81
C ALA A 116 10.23 3.01 -8.40
N VAL A 117 11.37 2.35 -8.16
CA VAL A 117 11.63 0.96 -8.59
C VAL A 117 10.63 -0.01 -7.96
N VAL A 118 10.27 0.19 -6.69
CA VAL A 118 9.26 -0.65 -6.02
C VAL A 118 7.88 -0.45 -6.63
N PHE A 119 7.53 0.78 -7.03
CA PHE A 119 6.26 1.04 -7.73
C PHE A 119 6.22 0.45 -9.14
N ASP A 120 7.35 0.47 -9.86
CA ASP A 120 7.46 -0.20 -11.16
C ASP A 120 7.31 -1.72 -11.01
N GLU A 121 7.97 -2.34 -10.03
CA GLU A 121 7.82 -3.77 -9.76
C GLU A 121 6.39 -4.10 -9.32
N ALA A 122 5.74 -3.24 -8.51
CA ALA A 122 4.33 -3.43 -8.13
C ALA A 122 3.41 -3.43 -9.35
N MET A 123 3.65 -2.58 -10.35
CA MET A 123 2.90 -2.61 -11.61
C MET A 123 3.20 -3.86 -12.43
N GLN A 124 4.45 -4.31 -12.48
CA GLN A 124 4.81 -5.56 -13.17
C GLN A 124 4.11 -6.76 -12.53
N ILE A 125 4.16 -6.86 -11.19
CA ILE A 125 3.40 -7.86 -10.42
C ILE A 125 1.92 -7.75 -10.77
N GLY A 126 1.34 -6.56 -10.73
CA GLY A 126 -0.07 -6.34 -11.09
C GLY A 126 -0.41 -6.87 -12.49
N SER A 127 0.46 -6.65 -13.48
CA SER A 127 0.25 -7.13 -14.85
C SER A 127 0.28 -8.66 -15.01
N ARG A 128 0.84 -9.40 -14.04
CA ARG A 128 0.81 -10.87 -14.02
C ARG A 128 -0.53 -11.43 -13.53
N TYR A 129 -1.31 -10.63 -12.80
CA TYR A 129 -2.57 -11.06 -12.18
C TYR A 129 -3.81 -10.38 -12.79
N PHE A 130 -3.64 -9.23 -13.43
CA PHE A 130 -4.74 -8.39 -13.89
C PHE A 130 -4.51 -7.89 -15.31
N GLU A 131 -5.61 -7.71 -16.04
CA GLU A 131 -5.60 -7.20 -17.41
C GLU A 131 -6.62 -6.07 -17.60
N GLY A 132 -6.47 -5.35 -18.72
CA GLY A 132 -7.41 -4.31 -19.16
C GLY A 132 -7.68 -3.22 -18.11
N ASN A 133 -8.97 -2.95 -17.87
CA ASN A 133 -9.40 -1.89 -16.95
C ASN A 133 -8.94 -2.15 -15.50
N VAL A 134 -8.86 -3.41 -15.08
CA VAL A 134 -8.48 -3.79 -13.71
C VAL A 134 -7.00 -3.42 -13.46
N LEU A 135 -6.12 -3.71 -14.42
CA LEU A 135 -4.72 -3.29 -14.38
C LEU A 135 -4.57 -1.77 -14.40
N ALA A 136 -5.37 -1.08 -15.21
CA ALA A 136 -5.37 0.38 -15.25
C ALA A 136 -5.77 1.00 -13.90
N GLN A 137 -6.79 0.44 -13.23
CA GLN A 137 -7.18 0.85 -11.88
C GLN A 137 -6.09 0.59 -10.84
N CYS A 138 -5.39 -0.55 -10.92
CA CYS A 138 -4.25 -0.84 -10.05
C CYS A 138 -3.20 0.28 -10.14
N GLY A 139 -2.81 0.68 -11.36
CA GLY A 139 -1.83 1.74 -11.55
C GLY A 139 -2.31 3.14 -11.12
N ILE A 140 -3.60 3.45 -11.26
CA ILE A 140 -4.18 4.70 -10.71
C ILE A 140 -4.06 4.73 -9.18
N GLN A 141 -4.35 3.60 -8.53
CA GLN A 141 -4.26 3.51 -7.07
C GLN A 141 -2.82 3.54 -6.57
N LEU A 142 -1.88 2.93 -7.30
CA LEU A 142 -0.45 3.05 -7.02
C LEU A 142 0.05 4.50 -7.16
N GLU A 143 -0.46 5.25 -8.13
CA GLU A 143 -0.10 6.67 -8.29
C GLU A 143 -0.66 7.54 -7.15
N LYS A 144 -1.85 7.20 -6.64
CA LYS A 144 -2.40 7.86 -5.45
C LYS A 144 -1.59 7.53 -4.21
N LEU A 145 -1.19 6.27 -4.05
CA LEU A 145 -0.32 5.82 -2.96
C LEU A 145 1.03 6.55 -2.99
N SER A 146 1.67 6.67 -4.16
CA SER A 146 2.97 7.37 -4.25
C SER A 146 2.86 8.83 -3.83
N LYS A 147 1.82 9.55 -4.27
CA LYS A 147 1.54 10.93 -3.85
C LYS A 147 1.27 11.03 -2.36
N PHE A 148 0.39 10.18 -1.83
CA PHE A 148 0.05 10.14 -0.42
C PHE A 148 1.30 9.96 0.47
N LEU A 149 2.18 9.03 0.10
CA LEU A 149 3.40 8.76 0.84
C LEU A 149 4.36 9.97 0.86
N CYS A 150 4.41 10.74 -0.22
CA CYS A 150 5.19 11.97 -0.30
C CYS A 150 4.55 13.09 0.53
N GLU A 151 3.25 13.34 0.35
CA GLU A 151 2.49 14.40 1.02
C GLU A 151 2.54 14.26 2.56
N HIS A 152 2.47 13.02 3.06
CA HIS A 152 2.53 12.73 4.49
C HIS A 152 3.94 12.47 5.02
N ASN A 153 5.00 12.69 4.22
CA ASN A 153 6.40 12.47 4.60
C ASN A 153 6.65 11.08 5.22
N LEU A 154 6.02 10.05 4.65
CA LEU A 154 6.11 8.67 5.13
C LEU A 154 7.30 7.91 4.55
N ILE A 155 8.10 8.53 3.67
CA ILE A 155 9.20 7.90 2.92
C ILE A 155 10.55 8.56 3.20
N LYS A 156 11.62 7.76 3.19
CA LYS A 156 12.98 8.23 3.47
C LYS A 156 13.54 9.16 2.39
N LEU A 157 13.22 8.89 1.13
CA LEU A 157 13.70 9.67 0.00
C LEU A 157 12.99 11.03 -0.13
N GLY A 158 11.95 11.29 0.67
CA GLY A 158 11.20 12.56 0.68
C GLY A 158 10.33 12.81 -0.56
N TYR A 159 10.64 12.18 -1.71
CA TYR A 159 9.89 12.34 -2.95
C TYR A 159 9.98 11.11 -3.85
N ILE A 160 8.88 10.75 -4.50
CA ILE A 160 8.79 9.70 -5.52
C ILE A 160 8.06 10.29 -6.73
N SER A 161 8.78 10.51 -7.83
CA SER A 161 8.19 10.93 -9.11
C SER A 161 7.70 9.73 -9.93
N TRP A 162 6.84 8.91 -9.33
CA TRP A 162 6.31 7.74 -10.03
C TRP A 162 5.01 8.09 -10.75
N LYS A 163 4.93 7.74 -12.05
CA LYS A 163 3.73 7.91 -12.88
C LYS A 163 3.40 6.60 -13.58
N ASN A 164 2.13 6.24 -13.62
CA ASN A 164 1.70 5.00 -14.28
C ASN A 164 1.89 5.08 -15.82
N HIS A 165 2.84 4.30 -16.35
CA HIS A 165 3.11 4.23 -17.79
C HIS A 165 2.07 3.43 -18.59
N VAL A 166 1.26 2.57 -17.95
CA VAL A 166 0.21 1.78 -18.64
C VAL A 166 -0.87 2.69 -19.22
N ARG A 167 -1.24 3.75 -18.50
CA ARG A 167 -2.18 4.77 -18.99
C ARG A 167 -1.66 5.49 -20.24
N GLN A 168 -0.34 5.64 -20.38
CA GLN A 168 0.26 6.28 -21.55
C GLN A 168 0.20 5.39 -22.78
N LYS A 169 0.37 4.07 -22.63
CA LYS A 169 0.26 3.10 -23.74
C LYS A 169 -1.16 3.04 -24.31
N VAL A 170 -2.18 2.99 -23.44
CA VAL A 170 -3.60 2.97 -23.87
C VAL A 170 -3.98 4.25 -24.62
N LYS A 171 -3.53 5.43 -24.16
CA LYS A 171 -3.78 6.70 -24.86
C LYS A 171 -3.13 6.78 -26.25
N LYS A 172 -1.94 6.18 -26.44
CA LYS A 172 -1.28 6.13 -27.76
C LYS A 172 -2.03 5.22 -28.75
N GLN A 173 -2.65 4.14 -28.28
CA GLN A 173 -3.38 3.20 -29.15
C GLN A 173 -4.76 3.72 -29.61
N LEU A 174 -5.38 4.64 -28.87
CA LEU A 174 -6.66 5.27 -29.24
C LEU A 174 -6.50 6.52 -30.12
N SER A 175 -5.26 6.91 -30.44
CA SER A 175 -4.94 8.08 -31.28
C SER A 175 -4.14 7.72 -32.54
N SER A 176 -4.20 6.44 -32.94
CA SER A 176 -3.68 5.89 -34.20
C SER A 176 -4.83 5.35 -35.03
#